data_AF-A0A344J399-F1
#
_entry.id   AF-A0A344J399-F1
#
_cell.length_a   1.000
_cell.length_b   1.000
_cell.length_c   1.000
_cell.angle_alpha   90.00
_cell.angle_beta   90.00
_cell.angle_gamma   90.00
#
_symmetry.space_group_name_H-M   'P 1'
#
loop_
_entity.id
_entity.type
_entity.pdbx_description
1 polymer ?
#
loop_
_entity_poly.entity_id
_entity_poly.type
_entity_poly.pdbx_seq_one_letter_code
_entity_poly.pdbx_strand_id
1 'polypeptide(L)'
;MKNSLLLAACVVASFWAVQASAATARTPDRGDRVEARMDRTGDRIDRRLDRKGQRIDARYDRRAERAEDHGKPGLAHRLHQRGEHIARQLDQRGDRIDRRLDRKGERFDRRWDRAHGR
;
A
#
# COMPACT_ATOMS: atom_id res chain seq x y z
N MET A 1 -9.27 48.56 -46.54
CA MET A 1 -8.55 47.28 -46.67
C MET A 1 -7.38 47.09 -45.69
N LYS A 2 -7.17 47.99 -44.70
CA LYS A 2 -6.05 47.87 -43.73
C LYS A 2 -6.48 47.25 -42.39
N ASN A 3 -7.78 47.27 -42.08
CA ASN A 3 -8.32 46.86 -40.78
C ASN A 3 -8.69 45.36 -40.73
N SER A 4 -8.91 44.74 -41.89
CA SER A 4 -9.18 43.30 -42.02
C SER A 4 -7.92 42.44 -41.86
N LEU A 5 -6.73 42.99 -42.14
CA LEU A 5 -5.45 42.32 -41.93
C LEU A 5 -5.04 42.31 -40.44
N LEU A 6 -5.41 43.34 -39.68
CA LEU A 6 -5.13 43.43 -38.24
C LEU A 6 -5.97 42.45 -37.42
N LEU A 7 -7.24 42.24 -37.77
CA LEU A 7 -8.11 41.27 -37.09
C LEU A 7 -7.68 39.82 -37.37
N ALA A 8 -7.22 39.50 -38.58
CA ALA A 8 -6.71 38.18 -38.92
C ALA A 8 -5.41 37.83 -38.16
N ALA A 9 -4.52 38.81 -37.95
CA ALA A 9 -3.30 38.63 -37.16
C ALA A 9 -3.61 38.37 -35.67
N CYS A 10 -4.64 39.03 -35.11
CA CYS A 10 -5.05 38.80 -33.72
C CYS A 10 -5.65 37.40 -33.49
N VAL A 11 -6.40 36.86 -34.45
CA VAL A 11 -6.98 35.50 -34.35
C VAL A 11 -5.91 34.42 -34.49
N VAL A 12 -4.90 34.61 -35.35
CA VAL A 12 -3.75 33.69 -35.43
C VAL A 12 -2.88 33.78 -34.17
N ALA A 13 -2.65 34.97 -33.62
CA ALA A 13 -1.92 35.15 -32.37
C ALA A 13 -2.65 34.52 -31.16
N SER A 14 -3.98 34.56 -31.15
CA SER A 14 -4.78 33.89 -30.11
C SER A 14 -4.94 32.38 -30.36
N PHE A 15 -4.85 31.91 -31.61
CA PHE A 15 -4.84 30.47 -31.93
C PHE A 15 -3.53 29.78 -31.53
N TRP A 16 -2.40 30.49 -31.55
CA TRP A 16 -1.13 29.99 -30.99
C TRP A 16 -1.09 30.06 -29.45
N ALA A 17 -1.85 30.96 -28.82
CA ALA A 17 -1.89 31.10 -27.37
C ALA A 17 -2.72 30.00 -26.67
N VAL A 18 -3.61 29.31 -27.39
CA VAL A 18 -4.54 28.30 -26.82
C VAL A 18 -4.01 26.86 -26.91
N GLN A 19 -2.85 26.63 -27.55
CA GLN A 19 -2.17 25.32 -27.62
C GLN A 19 -1.07 25.12 -26.56
N ALA A 20 -1.11 25.86 -25.45
CA ALA A 20 -0.27 25.59 -24.27
C ALA A 20 -0.91 24.57 -23.30
N SER A 21 -1.82 23.73 -23.79
CA SER A 21 -2.33 22.57 -23.08
C SER A 21 -1.44 21.36 -23.36
N ALA A 22 -0.28 21.31 -22.70
CA ALA A 22 0.46 20.07 -22.56
C ALA A 22 0.74 19.89 -21.08
N ALA A 23 -0.15 19.14 -20.43
CA ALA A 23 0.06 18.57 -19.12
C ALA A 23 1.50 18.07 -19.03
N THR A 24 2.33 18.75 -18.24
CA THR A 24 3.61 18.22 -17.80
C THR A 24 3.30 16.98 -16.98
N ALA A 25 3.25 15.83 -17.64
CA ALA A 25 3.28 14.53 -16.98
C ALA A 25 4.57 14.51 -16.16
N ARG A 26 4.45 14.85 -14.88
CA ARG A 26 5.57 14.83 -13.93
C ARG A 26 5.98 13.36 -13.86
N THR A 27 7.10 13.01 -14.50
CA THR A 27 7.68 11.68 -14.32
C THR A 27 7.93 11.52 -12.83
N PRO A 28 7.40 10.46 -12.18
CA PRO A 28 7.59 10.26 -10.75
C PRO A 28 9.09 10.23 -10.49
N ASP A 29 9.52 11.12 -9.60
CA ASP A 29 10.91 11.23 -9.24
C ASP A 29 11.33 9.95 -8.51
N ARG A 30 12.63 9.75 -8.36
CA ARG A 30 13.18 8.59 -7.65
C ARG A 30 12.63 8.48 -6.23
N GLY A 31 12.24 9.58 -5.59
CA GLY A 31 11.48 9.61 -4.33
C GLY A 31 10.20 8.77 -4.41
N ASP A 32 9.26 9.20 -5.25
CA ASP A 32 7.96 8.57 -5.47
C ASP A 32 8.08 7.07 -5.84
N ARG A 33 9.11 6.71 -6.62
CA ARG A 33 9.35 5.30 -7.00
C ARG A 33 9.78 4.43 -5.82
N VAL A 34 10.53 5.00 -4.88
CA VAL A 34 10.97 4.28 -3.68
C VAL A 34 9.82 4.13 -2.70
N GLU A 35 9.03 5.18 -2.49
CA GLU A 35 7.81 5.16 -1.69
C GLU A 35 6.83 4.08 -2.21
N ALA A 36 6.48 4.14 -3.49
CA ALA A 36 5.60 3.15 -4.11
C ALA A 36 6.15 1.72 -4.04
N ARG A 37 7.47 1.54 -3.99
CA ARG A 37 8.08 0.21 -3.78
C ARG A 37 7.91 -0.25 -2.33
N MET A 38 8.01 0.66 -1.37
CA MET A 38 7.85 0.37 0.05
C MET A 38 6.40 -0.02 0.37
N ASP A 39 5.42 0.71 -0.16
CA ASP A 39 3.99 0.41 0.00
C ASP A 39 3.65 -0.98 -0.56
N ARG A 40 4.05 -1.24 -1.81
CA ARG A 40 3.87 -2.58 -2.42
C ARG A 40 4.52 -3.70 -1.62
N THR A 41 5.61 -3.39 -0.91
CA THR A 41 6.29 -4.35 -0.05
C THR A 41 5.47 -4.60 1.21
N GLY A 42 4.93 -3.55 1.84
CA GLY A 42 3.97 -3.63 2.95
C GLY A 42 2.77 -4.49 2.58
N ASP A 43 2.04 -4.11 1.53
CA ASP A 43 0.86 -4.84 1.04
C ASP A 43 1.14 -6.34 0.77
N ARG A 44 2.34 -6.65 0.26
CA ARG A 44 2.72 -8.04 -0.01
C ARG A 44 2.92 -8.82 1.29
N ILE A 45 3.46 -8.19 2.32
CA ILE A 45 3.66 -8.80 3.63
C ILE A 45 2.30 -9.01 4.30
N ASP A 46 1.42 -8.01 4.28
CA ASP A 46 0.09 -8.08 4.92
C ASP A 46 -0.73 -9.20 4.32
N ARG A 47 -0.87 -9.22 2.99
CA ARG A 47 -1.54 -10.32 2.28
C ARG A 47 -0.90 -11.69 2.53
N ARG A 48 0.37 -11.76 2.93
CA ARG A 48 1.01 -13.04 3.30
C ARG A 48 0.67 -13.43 4.73
N LEU A 49 0.63 -12.46 5.64
CA LEU A 49 0.25 -12.68 7.03
C LEU A 49 -1.23 -13.05 7.14
N ASP A 50 -2.13 -12.35 6.45
CA ASP A 50 -3.57 -12.64 6.43
C ASP A 50 -3.85 -14.06 5.95
N ARG A 51 -3.31 -14.42 4.78
CA ARG A 51 -3.45 -15.78 4.23
C ARG A 51 -2.88 -16.83 5.17
N LYS A 52 -1.82 -16.50 5.92
CA LYS A 52 -1.26 -17.41 6.90
C LYS A 52 -2.17 -17.55 8.12
N GLY A 53 -2.74 -16.45 8.61
CA GLY A 53 -3.74 -16.43 9.70
C GLY A 53 -4.95 -17.29 9.35
N GLN A 54 -5.60 -17.01 8.22
CA GLN A 54 -6.76 -17.77 7.73
C GLN A 54 -6.48 -19.27 7.61
N ARG A 55 -5.28 -19.67 7.14
CA ARG A 55 -4.89 -21.08 7.04
C ARG A 55 -4.71 -21.75 8.41
N ILE A 56 -4.30 -20.98 9.41
CA ILE A 56 -4.11 -21.47 10.77
C ILE A 56 -5.48 -21.59 11.45
N ASP A 57 -6.33 -20.59 11.35
CA ASP A 57 -7.68 -20.60 11.91
C ASP A 57 -8.47 -21.79 11.35
N ALA A 58 -8.56 -21.91 10.02
CA ALA A 58 -9.22 -23.05 9.37
C ALA A 58 -8.59 -24.41 9.71
N ARG A 59 -7.32 -24.45 10.13
CA ARG A 59 -6.70 -25.70 10.61
C ARG A 59 -7.14 -26.01 12.04
N TYR A 60 -7.17 -25.03 12.91
CA TYR A 60 -7.53 -25.22 14.31
C TYR A 60 -9.03 -25.46 14.47
N ASP A 61 -9.88 -24.78 13.69
CA ASP A 61 -11.32 -25.00 13.70
C ASP A 61 -11.66 -26.43 13.29
N ARG A 62 -11.14 -26.91 12.15
CA ARG A 62 -11.34 -28.31 11.72
C ARG A 62 -10.80 -29.33 12.73
N ARG A 63 -9.78 -29.00 13.51
CA ARG A 63 -9.26 -29.89 14.55
C ARG A 63 -10.15 -29.86 15.79
N ALA A 64 -10.69 -28.69 16.14
CA ALA A 64 -11.62 -28.53 17.23
C ALA A 64 -12.93 -29.25 16.94
N GLU A 65 -13.52 -29.04 15.76
CA GLU A 65 -14.72 -29.73 15.27
C GLU A 65 -14.56 -31.26 15.35
N ARG A 66 -13.47 -31.81 14.80
CA ARG A 66 -13.18 -33.25 14.93
C ARG A 66 -13.09 -33.69 16.40
N ALA A 67 -12.49 -32.88 17.27
CA ALA A 67 -12.41 -33.22 18.68
C ALA A 67 -13.80 -33.23 19.34
N GLU A 68 -14.70 -32.33 18.94
CA GLU A 68 -16.11 -32.32 19.37
C GLU A 68 -16.86 -33.55 18.88
N ASP A 69 -16.71 -33.92 17.61
CA ASP A 69 -17.31 -35.12 17.02
C ASP A 69 -16.89 -36.41 17.76
N HIS A 70 -15.66 -36.42 18.29
CA HIS A 70 -15.13 -37.51 19.10
C HIS A 70 -15.47 -37.40 20.59
N GLY A 71 -16.35 -36.48 20.99
CA GLY A 71 -16.78 -36.28 22.38
C GLY A 71 -15.68 -35.72 23.29
N LYS A 72 -14.71 -34.96 22.74
CA LYS A 72 -13.58 -34.37 23.47
C LYS A 72 -13.67 -32.84 23.55
N PRO A 73 -14.69 -32.27 24.22
CA PRO A 73 -14.92 -30.82 24.26
C PRO A 73 -13.75 -30.06 24.90
N GLY A 74 -13.09 -30.63 25.92
CA GLY A 74 -11.91 -30.01 26.54
C GLY A 74 -10.69 -29.93 25.59
N LEU A 75 -10.54 -30.89 24.66
CA LEU A 75 -9.51 -30.80 23.64
C LEU A 75 -9.88 -29.76 22.58
N ALA A 76 -11.15 -29.74 22.15
CA ALA A 76 -11.65 -28.75 21.20
C ALA A 76 -11.41 -27.32 21.69
N HIS A 77 -11.75 -27.04 22.95
CA HIS A 77 -11.52 -25.74 23.57
C HIS A 77 -10.04 -25.35 23.60
N ARG A 78 -9.15 -26.28 23.96
CA ARG A 78 -7.69 -26.02 23.93
C ARG A 78 -7.18 -25.75 22.51
N LEU A 79 -7.72 -26.42 21.50
CA LEU A 79 -7.37 -26.20 20.11
C LEU A 79 -7.81 -24.82 19.62
N HIS A 80 -9.02 -24.39 19.98
CA HIS A 80 -9.53 -23.07 19.64
C HIS A 80 -8.67 -21.96 20.29
N GLN A 81 -8.43 -22.04 21.60
CA GLN A 81 -7.54 -21.10 22.30
C GLN A 81 -6.13 -21.06 21.69
N ARG A 82 -5.62 -22.22 21.24
CA ARG A 82 -4.30 -22.30 20.61
C ARG A 82 -4.30 -21.60 19.24
N GLY A 83 -5.38 -21.74 18.46
CA GLY A 83 -5.60 -21.01 17.21
C GLY A 83 -5.55 -19.51 17.45
N GLU A 84 -6.39 -19.00 18.36
CA GLU A 84 -6.44 -17.58 18.70
C GLU A 84 -5.10 -17.02 19.20
N HIS A 85 -4.37 -17.80 20.00
CA HIS A 85 -3.05 -17.39 20.47
C HIS A 85 -2.07 -17.19 19.31
N ILE A 86 -2.12 -18.07 18.31
CA ILE A 86 -1.26 -17.97 17.13
C ILE A 86 -1.70 -16.82 16.23
N ALA A 87 -3.01 -16.60 16.06
CA ALA A 87 -3.54 -15.45 15.33
C ALA A 87 -3.00 -14.14 15.92
N ARG A 88 -3.14 -13.96 17.25
CA ARG A 88 -2.58 -12.79 17.96
C ARG A 88 -1.07 -12.61 17.78
N GLN A 89 -0.31 -13.70 17.74
CA GLN A 89 1.13 -13.62 17.47
C GLN A 89 1.45 -13.17 16.04
N LEU A 90 0.59 -13.50 15.06
CA LEU A 90 0.74 -13.04 13.68
C LEU A 90 0.39 -11.57 13.56
N ASP A 91 -0.65 -11.10 14.23
CA ASP A 91 -1.04 -9.68 14.23
C ASP A 91 0.09 -8.82 14.83
N GLN A 92 0.58 -9.19 16.02
CA GLN A 92 1.72 -8.50 16.65
C GLN A 92 2.99 -8.49 15.78
N ARG A 93 3.15 -9.53 14.95
CA ARG A 93 4.25 -9.61 14.00
C ARG A 93 4.03 -8.66 12.82
N GLY A 94 2.79 -8.53 12.33
CA GLY A 94 2.37 -7.52 11.35
C GLY A 94 2.72 -6.12 11.85
N ASP A 95 2.19 -5.73 13.02
CA ASP A 95 2.44 -4.42 13.63
C ASP A 95 3.93 -4.10 13.80
N ARG A 96 4.76 -5.11 14.05
CA ARG A 96 6.22 -4.93 14.18
C ARG A 96 6.87 -4.66 12.84
N ILE A 97 6.40 -5.31 11.78
CA ILE A 97 6.89 -5.10 10.43
C ILE A 97 6.47 -3.72 9.92
N ASP A 98 5.22 -3.32 10.16
CA ASP A 98 4.69 -2.02 9.73
C ASP A 98 5.50 -0.89 10.34
N ARG A 99 5.64 -0.90 11.68
CA ARG A 99 6.52 0.05 12.39
C ARG A 99 7.97 0.06 11.90
N ARG A 100 8.47 -1.04 11.33
CA ARG A 100 9.81 -1.09 10.75
C ARG A 100 9.84 -0.47 9.36
N LEU A 101 8.79 -0.66 8.56
CA LEU A 101 8.63 -0.05 7.25
C LEU A 101 8.44 1.46 7.39
N ASP A 102 7.60 1.92 8.33
CA ASP A 102 7.37 3.34 8.59
C ASP A 102 8.67 4.07 8.93
N ARG A 103 9.42 3.56 9.93
CA ARG A 103 10.73 4.13 10.31
C ARG A 103 11.72 4.17 9.14
N LYS A 104 11.63 3.18 8.24
CA LYS A 104 12.48 3.12 7.05
C LYS A 104 12.04 4.19 6.04
N GLY A 105 10.73 4.42 5.91
CA GLY A 105 10.13 5.48 5.09
C GLY A 105 10.59 6.83 5.57
N GLU A 106 10.35 7.16 6.85
CA GLU A 106 10.78 8.43 7.44
C GLU A 106 12.29 8.68 7.30
N ARG A 107 13.11 7.61 7.39
CA ARG A 107 14.57 7.75 7.20
C ARG A 107 14.91 8.06 5.75
N PHE A 108 14.17 7.49 4.80
CA PHE A 108 14.30 7.80 3.38
C PHE A 108 13.88 9.25 3.14
N ASP A 109 12.70 9.66 3.60
CA ASP A 109 12.16 11.01 3.40
C ASP A 109 13.13 12.07 3.93
N ARG A 110 13.57 11.94 5.19
CA ARG A 110 14.57 12.84 5.77
C ARG A 110 15.89 12.91 4.99
N ARG A 111 16.28 11.85 4.28
CA ARG A 111 17.49 11.86 3.43
C ARG A 111 17.20 12.47 2.07
N TRP A 112 16.03 12.18 1.52
CA TRP A 112 15.56 12.68 0.25
C TRP A 112 15.41 14.21 0.32
N ASP A 113 14.73 14.71 1.34
CA ASP A 113 14.51 16.14 1.60
C ASP A 113 15.82 16.89 1.80
N ARG A 114 16.79 16.32 2.53
CA ARG A 114 18.11 16.98 2.67
C ARG A 114 18.88 17.08 1.35
N ALA A 115 18.66 16.14 0.43
CA ALA A 115 19.36 16.10 -0.85
C ALA A 115 18.66 16.92 -1.95
N HIS A 116 17.34 17.05 -1.89
CA HIS A 116 16.52 17.65 -2.96
C HIS A 116 15.63 18.80 -2.48
N GLY A 117 15.59 19.09 -1.18
CA GLY A 117 14.94 20.26 -0.60
C GLY A 117 15.79 21.51 -0.82
N ARG A 118 15.65 22.08 -2.01
CA ARG A 118 15.94 23.49 -2.31
C ARG A 118 14.74 24.08 -3.02
#